data_AF-X6N335-F1
#
_entry.id   AF-X6N335-F1
#
_cell.length_a   1.000
_cell.length_b   1.000
_cell.length_c   1.000
_cell.angle_alpha   90.00
_cell.angle_beta   90.00
_cell.angle_gamma   90.00
#
_symmetry.space_group_name_H-M   'P 1'
#
loop_
_entity.id
_entity.type
_entity.pdbx_description
1 polymer ?
#
loop_
_entity_poly.entity_id
_entity_poly.type
_entity_poly.pdbx_seq_one_letter_code
_entity_poly.pdbx_strand_id
1 'polypeptide(L)'
;MSKIISQYKFYIVMENSNCKDYITEKLGSAIISSTVPVVFSVNGTTPNYDRYMPKHSYINAFDFPSSRHLADFLLKVSQNETLYNSYLWYKFEALKSTERKEQIWNEEILPRYLHKETHLHWCRAANSVFNFLFHNKNKTLHADKSCQRKNIMSEFI
;
A
#
# COMPACT_ATOMS: atom_id res chain seq x y z
N MET A 1 -12.08 0.05 11.73
CA MET A 1 -11.30 0.95 10.83
C MET A 1 -12.01 1.21 9.51
N SER A 2 -12.42 0.19 8.76
CA SER A 2 -13.03 0.32 7.42
C SER A 2 -14.26 1.25 7.34
N LYS A 3 -15.16 1.23 8.33
CA LYS A 3 -16.37 2.08 8.38
C LYS A 3 -16.08 3.58 8.34
N ILE A 4 -14.94 4.01 8.87
CA ILE A 4 -14.53 5.43 8.83
C ILE A 4 -13.91 5.74 7.47
N ILE A 5 -13.00 4.88 7.01
CA ILE A 5 -12.26 5.06 5.76
C ILE A 5 -13.22 5.10 4.55
N SER A 6 -14.27 4.29 4.54
CA SER A 6 -15.24 4.23 3.43
C SER A 6 -16.06 5.51 3.22
N GLN A 7 -15.98 6.47 4.15
CA GLN A 7 -16.62 7.79 4.02
C GLN A 7 -15.76 8.79 3.22
N TYR A 8 -14.52 8.41 2.87
CA TYR A 8 -13.57 9.28 2.17
C TYR A 8 -13.19 8.70 0.81
N LYS A 9 -13.03 9.59 -0.18
CA LYS A 9 -12.60 9.22 -1.54
C LYS A 9 -11.15 8.74 -1.60
N PHE A 10 -10.30 9.26 -0.72
CA PHE A 10 -8.88 8.91 -0.68
C PHE A 10 -8.48 8.45 0.72
N TYR A 11 -7.49 7.56 0.78
CA TYR A 11 -6.86 7.15 2.03
C TYR A 11 -5.34 7.16 1.87
N ILE A 12 -4.67 7.83 2.82
CA ILE A 12 -3.22 7.94 2.86
C ILE A 12 -2.64 6.63 3.38
N VAL A 13 -1.93 5.92 2.50
CA VAL A 13 -1.24 4.65 2.76
C VAL A 13 0.25 4.95 2.89
N MET A 14 0.59 5.72 3.93
CA MET A 14 1.98 6.00 4.28
C MET A 14 2.51 4.92 5.22
N GLU A 15 3.59 4.27 4.83
CA GLU A 15 4.26 3.29 5.68
C GLU A 15 5.22 3.96 6.65
N ASN A 16 5.51 3.28 7.75
CA ASN A 16 6.41 3.84 8.78
C ASN A 16 7.87 3.98 8.30
N SER A 17 8.22 3.33 7.19
CA SER A 17 9.55 3.37 6.57
C SER A 17 9.43 3.00 5.09
N ASN A 18 10.29 3.56 4.24
CA ASN A 18 10.33 3.20 2.82
C ASN A 18 11.29 2.03 2.62
N CYS A 19 10.74 0.83 2.50
CA CYS A 19 11.51 -0.40 2.43
C CYS A 19 10.94 -1.32 1.37
N LYS A 20 11.82 -2.08 0.72
CA LYS A 20 11.38 -3.04 -0.29
C LYS A 20 10.43 -4.05 0.35
N ASP A 21 9.32 -4.33 -0.33
CA ASP A 21 8.27 -5.25 0.11
C ASP A 21 7.62 -4.90 1.48
N TYR A 22 7.88 -3.72 2.07
CA TYR A 22 7.23 -3.28 3.30
C TYR A 22 5.90 -2.58 3.00
N ILE A 23 4.88 -3.39 2.77
CA ILE A 23 3.49 -2.98 2.59
C ILE A 23 2.65 -3.66 3.66
N THR A 24 1.81 -2.89 4.35
CA THR A 24 1.11 -3.34 5.56
C THR A 24 -0.42 -3.30 5.41
N GLU A 25 -1.15 -3.46 6.52
CA GLU A 25 -2.61 -3.40 6.60
C GLU A 25 -3.21 -2.10 6.07
N LYS A 26 -2.43 -1.02 5.97
CA LYS A 26 -2.89 0.27 5.46
C LYS A 26 -3.38 0.16 4.02
N LEU A 27 -2.64 -0.54 3.16
CA LEU A 27 -3.06 -0.75 1.77
C LEU A 27 -4.33 -1.59 1.70
N GLY A 28 -4.39 -2.69 2.46
CA GLY A 28 -5.58 -3.53 2.56
C GLY A 28 -6.81 -2.76 3.07
N SER A 29 -6.62 -1.82 4.01
CA SER A 29 -7.68 -0.96 4.53
C SER A 29 -8.26 -0.03 3.47
N ALA A 30 -7.43 0.52 2.58
CA ALA A 30 -7.90 1.32 1.45
C ALA A 30 -8.78 0.49 0.50
N ILE A 31 -8.28 -0.70 0.16
CA ILE A 31 -8.93 -1.58 -0.81
C ILE A 31 -10.25 -2.09 -0.26
N ILE A 32 -10.30 -2.60 0.97
CA ILE A 32 -11.55 -3.11 1.55
C ILE A 32 -12.59 -1.97 1.66
N SER A 33 -12.14 -0.74 1.91
CA SER A 33 -13.01 0.42 2.08
C SER A 33 -13.42 1.10 0.77
N SER A 34 -13.02 0.57 -0.39
CA SER A 34 -13.34 1.16 -1.71
C SER A 34 -12.91 2.61 -1.90
N THR A 35 -11.78 2.97 -1.30
CA THR A 35 -11.20 4.31 -1.39
C THR A 35 -9.91 4.24 -2.21
N VAL A 36 -9.57 5.31 -2.93
CA VAL A 36 -8.36 5.35 -3.76
C VAL A 36 -7.13 5.51 -2.86
N PRO A 37 -6.17 4.57 -2.86
CA PRO A 37 -4.96 4.68 -2.05
C PRO A 37 -4.06 5.81 -2.55
N VAL A 38 -3.62 6.68 -1.64
CA VAL A 38 -2.52 7.63 -1.86
C VAL A 38 -1.28 7.05 -1.19
N VAL A 39 -0.36 6.51 -1.98
CA VAL A 39 0.82 5.77 -1.51
C VAL A 39 2.08 6.62 -1.57
N PHE A 40 3.13 6.14 -0.92
CA PHE A 40 4.42 6.83 -0.83
C PHE A 40 5.52 5.88 -1.30
N SER A 41 5.74 5.80 -2.61
CA SER A 41 6.83 5.02 -3.20
C SER A 41 7.94 5.95 -3.68
N VAL A 42 9.08 5.91 -3.00
CA VAL A 42 10.26 6.68 -3.38
C VAL A 42 10.88 6.05 -4.63
N ASN A 43 11.23 6.90 -5.59
CA ASN A 43 11.75 6.51 -6.91
C ASN A 43 10.84 5.52 -7.66
N GLY A 44 9.54 5.50 -7.37
CA GLY A 44 8.55 4.61 -7.98
C GLY A 44 8.78 3.11 -7.74
N THR A 45 9.66 2.74 -6.81
CA THR A 45 10.09 1.34 -6.62
C THR A 45 10.10 0.87 -5.17
N THR A 46 10.07 1.79 -4.20
CA THR A 46 10.25 1.43 -2.79
C THR A 46 9.25 2.20 -1.89
N PRO A 47 8.21 1.54 -1.37
CA PRO A 47 7.79 0.16 -1.65
C PRO A 47 7.25 -0.02 -3.09
N ASN A 48 7.37 -1.23 -3.66
CA ASN A 48 6.88 -1.52 -5.02
C ASN A 48 5.38 -1.89 -4.99
N TYR A 49 4.52 -0.89 -5.16
CA TYR A 49 3.06 -1.10 -5.17
C TYR A 49 2.55 -1.79 -6.44
N ASP A 50 3.27 -1.72 -7.57
CA ASP A 50 2.89 -2.39 -8.82
C ASP A 50 2.84 -3.92 -8.70
N ARG A 51 3.55 -4.49 -7.70
CA ARG A 51 3.49 -5.92 -7.40
C ARG A 51 2.16 -6.34 -6.75
N TYR A 52 1.49 -5.42 -6.06
CA TYR A 52 0.33 -5.72 -5.21
C TYR A 52 -0.96 -5.09 -5.75
N MET A 53 -0.85 -3.97 -6.47
CA MET A 53 -1.98 -3.22 -7.01
C MET A 53 -1.98 -3.26 -8.54
N PRO A 54 -3.17 -3.35 -9.17
CA PRO A 54 -3.29 -3.15 -10.61
C PRO A 54 -2.75 -1.78 -11.04
N LYS A 55 -2.27 -1.66 -12.27
CA LYS A 55 -1.88 -0.35 -12.81
C LYS A 55 -3.08 0.61 -12.76
N HIS A 56 -2.79 1.90 -12.56
CA HIS A 56 -3.80 2.95 -12.48
C HIS A 56 -4.88 2.68 -11.41
N SER A 57 -4.49 2.15 -10.25
CA SER A 57 -5.42 1.89 -9.12
C SER A 57 -5.01 2.56 -7.81
N TYR A 58 -3.94 3.34 -7.84
CA TYR A 58 -3.44 4.13 -6.72
C TYR A 58 -2.81 5.42 -7.26
N ILE A 59 -2.58 6.38 -6.36
CA ILE A 59 -1.90 7.64 -6.66
C ILE A 59 -0.62 7.66 -5.83
N ASN A 60 0.55 7.75 -6.48
CA ASN A 60 1.82 7.88 -5.76
C ASN A 60 2.09 9.36 -5.48
N ALA A 61 2.26 9.71 -4.21
CA ALA A 61 2.54 11.09 -3.81
C ALA A 61 3.84 11.61 -4.44
N PHE A 62 4.86 10.76 -4.58
CA PHE A 62 6.16 11.14 -5.15
C PHE A 62 6.16 11.37 -6.66
N ASP A 63 5.05 11.14 -7.35
CA ASP A 63 4.91 11.50 -8.78
C ASP A 63 4.61 13.01 -8.94
N PHE A 64 4.40 13.74 -7.84
CA PHE A 64 4.10 15.16 -7.82
C PHE A 64 5.31 15.96 -7.31
N PRO A 65 5.57 17.16 -7.87
CA PRO A 65 6.72 17.97 -7.47
C PRO A 65 6.56 18.60 -6.08
N SER A 66 5.34 18.65 -5.52
CA SER A 66 5.11 19.07 -4.14
C SER A 66 3.75 18.61 -3.62
N SER A 67 3.58 18.67 -2.30
CA SER A 67 2.30 18.43 -1.62
C SER A 67 1.13 19.27 -2.15
N ARG A 68 1.39 20.52 -2.60
CA ARG A 68 0.37 21.37 -3.25
C ARG A 68 -0.11 20.76 -4.56
N HIS A 69 0.80 20.30 -5.41
CA HIS A 69 0.44 19.69 -6.69
C HIS A 69 -0.32 18.38 -6.50
N LEU A 70 0.05 17.58 -5.49
CA LEU A 70 -0.74 16.42 -5.08
C LEU A 70 -2.15 16.85 -4.65
N ALA A 71 -2.29 17.86 -3.79
CA ALA A 71 -3.60 18.34 -3.33
C ALA A 71 -4.48 18.83 -4.49
N ASP A 72 -3.92 19.61 -5.41
CA ASP A 72 -4.63 20.09 -6.61
C ASP A 72 -5.08 18.92 -7.50
N PHE A 73 -4.24 17.90 -7.65
CA PHE A 73 -4.59 16.69 -8.39
C PHE A 73 -5.70 15.88 -7.70
N LEU A 74 -5.61 15.67 -6.38
CA LEU A 74 -6.65 14.98 -5.61
C LEU A 74 -7.98 15.74 -5.69
N LEU A 75 -7.97 17.07 -5.68
CA LEU A 75 -9.16 17.88 -5.86
C LEU A 75 -9.77 17.66 -7.25
N LYS A 76 -8.96 17.70 -8.32
CA LYS A 76 -9.41 17.39 -9.68
C LYS A 76 -10.03 16.00 -9.79
N VAL A 77 -9.38 14.98 -9.23
CA VAL A 77 -9.91 13.61 -9.22
C VAL A 77 -11.21 13.54 -8.41
N SER A 78 -11.29 14.24 -7.27
CA SER A 78 -12.49 14.24 -6.42
C SER A 78 -13.72 14.85 -7.08
N GLN A 79 -13.52 15.84 -7.95
CA GLN A 79 -14.58 16.58 -8.64
C GLN A 79 -15.03 15.91 -9.95
N ASN A 80 -14.26 14.94 -10.45
CA ASN A 80 -14.58 14.20 -11.66
C ASN A 80 -14.87 12.73 -11.34
N GLU A 81 -16.15 12.38 -11.31
CA GLU A 81 -16.60 11.03 -10.94
C GLU A 81 -16.09 9.95 -11.90
N THR A 82 -16.03 10.22 -13.20
CA THR A 82 -15.48 9.29 -14.19
C THR A 82 -14.00 9.02 -13.94
N LEU A 83 -13.22 10.06 -13.68
CA LEU A 83 -11.80 9.93 -13.36
C LEU A 83 -11.60 9.22 -12.02
N TYR A 84 -12.37 9.56 -11.00
CA TYR A 84 -12.33 8.86 -9.71
C TYR A 84 -12.62 7.36 -9.86
N ASN A 85 -13.71 7.01 -10.54
CA ASN A 85 -14.10 5.63 -10.76
C ASN A 85 -13.10 4.87 -11.64
N SER A 86 -12.32 5.57 -12.48
CA SER A 86 -11.24 4.94 -13.24
C SER A 86 -10.15 4.34 -12.36
N TYR A 87 -9.92 4.84 -11.14
CA TYR A 87 -8.98 4.22 -10.18
C TYR A 87 -9.53 2.97 -9.50
N LEU A 88 -10.84 2.74 -9.58
CA LEU A 88 -11.53 1.60 -8.96
C LEU A 88 -11.96 0.55 -10.00
N TRP A 89 -11.44 0.63 -11.23
CA TRP A 89 -11.81 -0.22 -12.37
C TRP A 89 -11.80 -1.72 -12.03
N TYR A 90 -10.76 -2.17 -11.32
CA TYR A 90 -10.54 -3.57 -10.95
C TYR A 90 -11.66 -4.12 -10.05
N LYS A 91 -12.32 -3.27 -9.26
CA LYS A 91 -13.47 -3.65 -8.45
C LYS A 91 -14.72 -3.84 -9.29
N PHE A 92 -14.94 -2.96 -10.27
CA PHE A 92 -16.07 -3.10 -11.19
C PHE A 92 -15.94 -4.36 -12.04
N GLU A 93 -14.73 -4.71 -12.47
CA GLU A 93 -14.48 -6.00 -13.13
C GLU A 93 -14.79 -7.18 -12.22
N ALA A 94 -14.30 -7.17 -10.98
CA ALA A 94 -14.60 -8.21 -9.99
C ALA A 94 -16.11 -8.38 -9.69
N LEU A 95 -16.89 -7.30 -9.80
CA LEU A 95 -18.34 -7.32 -9.57
C LEU A 95 -19.14 -7.83 -10.78
N LYS A 96 -18.62 -7.68 -12.01
CA LYS A 96 -19.28 -8.12 -13.25
C LYS A 96 -19.30 -9.64 -13.42
N SER A 97 -18.42 -10.36 -12.75
CA SER A 97 -18.42 -11.83 -12.77
C SER A 97 -19.38 -12.37 -11.72
N THR A 98 -20.62 -12.68 -12.13
CA THR A 98 -21.72 -13.12 -11.25
C THR A 98 -21.41 -14.44 -10.52
N GLU A 99 -20.62 -15.34 -11.11
CA GLU A 99 -20.18 -16.61 -10.50
C GLU A 99 -18.97 -16.47 -9.56
N ARG A 100 -18.33 -15.29 -9.52
CA ARG A 100 -16.98 -15.07 -8.94
C ARG A 100 -16.95 -14.09 -7.77
N LYS A 101 -18.11 -13.62 -7.28
CA LYS A 101 -18.17 -12.69 -6.14
C LYS A 101 -17.63 -13.28 -4.84
N GLU A 102 -17.74 -14.59 -4.63
CA GLU A 102 -17.12 -15.27 -3.47
C GLU A 102 -15.71 -15.78 -3.79
N GLN A 103 -15.47 -16.29 -5.01
CA GLN A 103 -14.16 -16.85 -5.41
C GLN A 103 -13.05 -15.79 -5.59
N ILE A 104 -13.32 -14.62 -6.18
CA ILE A 104 -12.28 -13.57 -6.37
C ILE A 104 -11.80 -13.05 -5.02
N TRP A 105 -12.72 -12.82 -4.08
CA TRP A 105 -12.35 -12.37 -2.74
C TRP A 105 -11.70 -13.50 -1.94
N ASN A 106 -12.19 -14.74 -1.99
CA ASN A 106 -11.68 -15.84 -1.15
C ASN A 106 -10.41 -16.54 -1.70
N GLU A 107 -10.14 -16.56 -3.01
CA GLU A 107 -9.01 -17.32 -3.58
C GLU A 107 -7.92 -16.47 -4.26
N GLU A 108 -8.25 -15.32 -4.87
CA GLU A 108 -7.25 -14.52 -5.63
C GLU A 108 -6.84 -13.22 -4.94
N ILE A 109 -7.77 -12.49 -4.33
CA ILE A 109 -7.49 -11.18 -3.73
C ILE A 109 -7.15 -11.31 -2.24
N LEU A 110 -8.00 -11.88 -1.36
CA LEU A 110 -7.61 -11.99 0.06
C LEU A 110 -6.32 -12.79 0.27
N PRO A 111 -6.09 -13.96 -0.38
CA PRO A 111 -4.83 -14.68 -0.19
C PRO A 111 -3.60 -13.93 -0.72
N ARG A 112 -3.72 -13.12 -1.80
CA ARG A 112 -2.63 -12.21 -2.22
C ARG A 112 -2.40 -11.07 -1.23
N TYR A 113 -3.45 -10.55 -0.60
CA TYR A 113 -3.37 -9.45 0.38
C TYR A 113 -3.01 -9.90 1.80
N LEU A 114 -3.31 -11.14 2.17
CA LEU A 114 -3.22 -11.64 3.55
C LEU A 114 -2.43 -12.94 3.72
N HIS A 115 -2.04 -13.71 2.68
CA HIS A 115 -1.34 -14.99 2.92
C HIS A 115 -0.33 -15.48 1.87
N LYS A 116 0.94 -15.13 2.10
CA LYS A 116 2.18 -15.98 2.11
C LYS A 116 3.39 -15.08 2.31
N GLU A 117 3.37 -13.89 1.72
CA GLU A 117 4.43 -12.89 1.83
C GLU A 117 4.42 -12.15 3.17
N THR A 118 3.25 -11.85 3.74
CA THR A 118 3.13 -11.35 5.12
C THR A 118 3.65 -12.35 6.15
N HIS A 119 3.33 -13.64 6.02
CA HIS A 119 3.90 -14.69 6.87
C HIS A 119 5.43 -14.84 6.66
N LEU A 120 5.93 -14.74 5.43
CA LEU A 120 7.37 -14.70 5.14
C LEU A 120 8.05 -13.45 5.71
N HIS A 121 7.39 -12.29 5.72
CA HIS A 121 7.89 -11.06 6.33
C HIS A 121 7.91 -11.15 7.85
N TRP A 122 6.84 -11.66 8.47
CA TRP A 122 6.81 -11.98 9.89
C TRP A 122 7.85 -13.04 10.25
N CYS A 123 8.04 -14.08 9.45
CA CYS A 123 9.11 -15.06 9.63
C CYS A 123 10.49 -14.43 9.48
N ARG A 124 10.75 -13.59 8.47
CA ARG A 124 12.05 -12.92 8.30
C ARG A 124 12.33 -11.95 9.44
N ALA A 125 11.33 -11.18 9.87
CA ALA A 125 11.43 -10.28 11.02
C ALA A 125 11.64 -11.06 12.32
N ALA A 126 10.82 -12.08 12.58
CA ALA A 126 10.95 -12.96 13.74
C ALA A 126 12.28 -13.71 13.76
N ASN A 127 12.77 -14.18 12.61
CA ASN A 127 14.06 -14.87 12.51
C ASN A 127 15.24 -13.89 12.68
N SER A 128 15.09 -12.64 12.21
CA SER A 128 16.07 -11.58 12.45
C SER A 128 16.11 -11.18 13.93
N VAL A 129 14.95 -11.10 14.59
CA VAL A 129 14.82 -10.87 16.03
C VAL A 129 15.37 -12.04 16.84
N PHE A 130 15.02 -13.28 16.49
CA PHE A 130 15.52 -14.49 17.14
C PHE A 130 17.05 -14.57 17.02
N ASN A 131 17.61 -14.38 15.82
CA ASN A 131 19.05 -14.39 15.63
C ASN A 131 19.77 -13.25 16.36
N PHE A 132 19.18 -12.06 16.44
CA PHE A 132 19.71 -10.96 17.23
C PHE A 132 19.75 -11.30 18.73
N LEU A 133 18.61 -11.74 19.28
CA LEU A 133 18.46 -12.01 20.70
C LEU A 133 19.27 -13.21 21.17
N PHE A 134 19.38 -14.26 20.34
CA PHE A 134 19.92 -15.56 20.76
C PHE A 134 21.24 -15.96 20.11
N HIS A 135 21.66 -15.32 19.01
CA HIS A 135 22.86 -15.72 18.27
C HIS A 135 23.86 -14.58 17.98
N ASN A 136 23.55 -13.31 18.24
CA ASN A 136 24.47 -12.21 17.93
C ASN A 136 24.27 -10.96 18.82
N LYS A 137 24.89 -10.94 20.01
CA LYS A 137 24.84 -9.82 20.96
C LYS A 137 25.49 -8.50 20.45
N ASN A 138 26.23 -8.54 19.34
CA ASN A 138 26.99 -7.40 18.79
C ASN A 138 26.46 -6.83 17.46
N LYS A 139 25.31 -7.27 16.94
CA LYS A 139 24.73 -6.71 15.70
C LYS A 139 23.43 -5.97 16.00
N THR A 140 23.32 -4.69 15.70
CA THR A 140 22.01 -4.02 15.70
C THR A 140 21.04 -4.68 14.72
N LEU A 141 19.77 -4.78 15.11
CA LEU A 141 18.67 -5.29 14.28
C LEU A 141 18.42 -4.29 13.14
N HIS A 142 19.24 -4.37 12.10
CA HIS A 142 19.11 -3.50 10.94
C HIS A 142 17.90 -3.94 10.13
N ALA A 143 16.97 -3.02 9.89
CA ALA A 143 16.11 -3.14 8.74
C ALA A 143 17.00 -3.29 7.49
N ASP A 144 16.54 -4.04 6.49
CA ASP A 144 17.24 -4.26 5.21
C ASP A 144 17.95 -2.97 4.75
N LYS A 145 19.13 -3.05 4.13
CA LYS A 145 19.82 -1.85 3.58
C LYS A 145 18.96 -1.10 2.55
N SER A 146 17.95 -1.75 1.98
CA SER A 146 16.91 -1.12 1.15
C SER A 146 15.95 -0.21 1.93
N CYS A 147 15.93 -0.33 3.25
CA CYS A 147 15.01 0.32 4.16
C CYS A 147 15.57 1.65 4.63
N GLN A 148 15.06 2.74 4.05
CA GLN A 148 15.39 4.07 4.50
C GLN A 148 14.42 4.44 5.63
N ARG A 149 14.90 4.39 6.88
CA ARG A 149 14.31 5.15 7.99
C ARG A 149 14.60 6.64 7.78
N LYS A 150 14.03 7.18 6.73
CA LYS A 150 14.03 8.62 6.48
C LYS A 150 12.65 9.15 6.81
N ASN A 151 12.61 10.41 7.21
CA ASN A 151 11.34 11.10 7.41
C ASN A 151 10.71 11.30 6.02
N ILE A 152 9.77 10.43 5.66
CA ILE A 152 9.08 10.43 4.35
C ILE A 152 8.48 11.82 4.08
N MET A 153 7.98 12.46 5.13
CA MET A 153 7.42 13.81 5.04
C MET A 153 8.46 14.87 4.71
N SER A 154 9.71 14.74 5.17
CA SER A 154 10.75 15.72 4.83
C SER A 154 11.25 15.60 3.39
N GLU A 155 11.01 14.47 2.72
CA GLU A 155 11.32 14.32 1.29
C GLU A 155 10.17 14.80 0.39
N PHE A 156 9.00 15.07 0.96
CA PHE A 156 7.77 15.42 0.24
C PHE A 156 7.28 16.87 0.45
N ILE A 157 7.70 17.51 1.54
CA ILE A 157 7.43 18.93 1.87
C ILE A 157 8.54 19.79 1.30
#